data_AF-W8C5P5-F1
#
_entry.id   AF-W8C5P5-F1
#
_cell.length_a   1.000
_cell.length_b   1.000
_cell.length_c   1.000
_cell.angle_alpha   90.00
_cell.angle_beta   90.00
_cell.angle_gamma   90.00
#
_symmetry.space_group_name_H-M   'P 1'
#
loop_
_entity.id
_entity.type
_entity.pdbx_description
1 polymer ?
#
loop_
_entity_poly.entity_id
_entity_poly.type
_entity_poly.pdbx_seq_one_letter_code
_entity_poly.pdbx_strand_id
1 'polypeptide(L)'
;MPTIPADLTDGCSAPGGASGNNNPAAAQEARFNFCFSQPALLDDLLVCTQMNQTQSASQNVFHRLVRRMTRFFVTTRWDDTIKRLVATIERLGFGCKVGDGGVVTISTVDRRKLRLVFKAYIIEMDGKILVDFRLSKGCGLEFKRRFIKIKESLEDIVLRGPTTWPIAIATNTVP
;
A
#
# COMPACT_ATOMS: atom_id res chain seq x y z
N MET A 1 -42.38 34.12 -34.41
CA MET A 1 -42.38 35.29 -35.31
C MET A 1 -43.55 36.15 -34.90
N PRO A 2 -43.45 37.49 -34.70
CA PRO A 2 -42.27 38.38 -34.74
C PRO A 2 -41.14 37.98 -33.75
N THR A 3 -40.04 38.71 -33.49
CA THR A 3 -39.12 39.55 -34.31
C THR A 3 -37.88 39.92 -33.46
N ILE A 4 -36.76 40.29 -34.09
CA ILE A 4 -35.57 40.90 -33.47
C ILE A 4 -35.45 42.37 -33.95
N PRO A 5 -34.97 43.29 -33.10
CA PRO A 5 -34.05 44.32 -33.56
C PRO A 5 -32.73 44.31 -32.77
N ALA A 6 -31.66 44.79 -33.41
CA ALA A 6 -30.32 44.90 -32.86
C ALA A 6 -29.90 46.37 -32.71
N ASP A 7 -29.10 46.66 -31.68
CA ASP A 7 -27.97 47.63 -31.63
C ASP A 7 -27.32 47.46 -30.24
N LEU A 8 -26.00 47.28 -30.07
CA LEU A 8 -24.89 48.22 -30.31
C LEU A 8 -24.94 49.48 -29.44
N THR A 9 -24.25 49.44 -28.29
CA THR A 9 -23.54 50.61 -27.74
C THR A 9 -22.29 50.17 -26.99
N ASP A 10 -21.17 50.86 -27.27
CA ASP A 10 -19.94 50.85 -26.48
C ASP A 10 -20.18 51.31 -25.03
N GLY A 11 -19.29 50.94 -24.10
CA GLY A 11 -19.50 51.25 -22.68
C GLY A 11 -18.36 50.88 -21.72
N CYS A 12 -17.11 51.14 -22.09
CA CYS A 12 -15.99 50.92 -21.18
C CYS A 12 -16.04 51.91 -19.99
N SER A 13 -16.24 51.42 -18.76
CA SER A 13 -16.07 52.20 -17.52
C SER A 13 -15.89 51.29 -16.30
N ALA A 14 -14.65 51.23 -15.80
CA ALA A 14 -14.39 51.00 -14.38
C ALA A 14 -14.43 52.35 -13.65
N PRO A 15 -14.85 52.39 -12.37
CA PRO A 15 -13.81 52.41 -11.34
C PRO A 15 -14.11 51.47 -10.16
N GLY A 16 -13.05 51.14 -9.41
CA GLY A 16 -13.13 50.19 -8.30
C GLY A 16 -13.68 50.78 -6.99
N GLY A 17 -13.98 49.88 -6.05
CA GLY A 17 -14.34 50.20 -4.67
C GLY A 17 -14.43 48.92 -3.85
N ALA A 18 -13.47 48.72 -2.94
CA ALA A 18 -13.38 47.50 -2.14
C ALA A 18 -14.14 47.62 -0.82
N SER A 19 -15.03 46.67 -0.52
CA SER A 19 -15.25 46.09 0.82
C SER A 19 -16.24 44.93 0.71
N GLY A 20 -15.89 43.78 1.27
CA GLY A 20 -16.69 42.56 1.13
C GLY A 20 -17.76 42.40 2.20
N ASN A 21 -18.73 41.52 1.92
CA ASN A 21 -19.27 40.65 2.96
C ASN A 21 -19.85 39.35 2.39
N ASN A 22 -19.15 38.25 2.68
CA ASN A 22 -19.67 36.94 3.06
C ASN A 22 -20.95 36.40 2.39
N ASN A 23 -20.78 35.43 1.48
CA ASN A 23 -21.82 34.45 1.15
C ASN A 23 -21.18 33.04 1.04
N PRO A 24 -21.54 32.04 1.87
CA PRO A 24 -20.76 30.79 2.02
C PRO A 24 -21.11 29.71 0.99
N ALA A 25 -21.33 30.09 -0.27
CA ALA A 25 -21.81 29.20 -1.34
C ALA A 25 -20.72 28.74 -2.35
N ALA A 26 -19.47 29.22 -2.21
CA ALA A 26 -18.39 28.98 -3.18
C ALA A 26 -17.20 28.14 -2.63
N ALA A 27 -17.38 27.48 -1.48
CA ALA A 27 -16.30 26.77 -0.77
C ALA A 27 -16.31 25.24 -0.94
N GLN A 28 -17.14 24.68 -1.84
CA GLN A 28 -17.46 23.24 -1.86
C GLN A 28 -17.23 22.53 -3.20
N GLU A 29 -16.26 22.97 -4.00
CA GLU A 29 -15.87 22.25 -5.24
C GLU A 29 -14.35 21.98 -5.37
N ALA A 30 -13.53 22.55 -4.49
CA ALA A 30 -12.05 22.47 -4.56
C ALA A 30 -11.40 21.29 -3.81
N ARG A 31 -12.13 20.19 -3.51
CA ARG A 31 -11.63 19.11 -2.64
C ARG A 31 -11.69 17.67 -3.16
N PHE A 32 -12.10 17.43 -4.41
CA PHE A 32 -12.23 16.06 -4.95
C PHE A 32 -11.38 15.70 -6.18
N ASN A 33 -10.55 16.60 -6.70
CA ASN A 33 -9.67 16.32 -7.85
C ASN A 33 -8.18 16.18 -7.45
N PHE A 34 -7.87 15.28 -6.51
CA PHE A 34 -6.49 14.78 -6.33
C PHE A 34 -6.41 13.29 -6.72
N CYS A 35 -6.57 13.03 -8.01
CA CYS A 35 -6.41 11.70 -8.57
C CYS A 35 -4.91 11.32 -8.62
N PHE A 36 -4.52 10.30 -7.84
CA PHE A 36 -3.16 9.75 -7.82
C PHE A 36 -2.83 8.89 -9.06
N SER A 37 -3.24 9.33 -10.25
CA SER A 37 -3.12 8.58 -11.49
C SER A 37 -2.29 9.34 -12.54
N GLN A 38 -0.98 9.05 -12.50
CA GLN A 38 0.05 9.42 -13.47
C GLN A 38 0.53 10.89 -13.45
N PRO A 39 1.79 11.17 -13.86
CA PRO A 39 2.26 12.54 -14.10
C PRO A 39 1.41 13.20 -15.19
N ALA A 40 0.93 14.41 -14.92
CA ALA A 40 0.01 15.11 -15.81
C ALA A 40 0.70 15.92 -16.92
N LEU A 41 2.03 15.87 -17.01
CA LEU A 41 2.83 16.60 -17.99
C LEU A 41 3.99 15.73 -18.51
N LEU A 42 4.24 15.78 -19.82
CA LEU A 42 5.26 14.95 -20.47
C LEU A 42 6.68 15.45 -20.20
N ASP A 43 6.87 16.74 -19.93
CA ASP A 43 8.19 17.35 -19.75
C ASP A 43 8.87 16.97 -18.41
N ASP A 44 8.08 16.63 -17.38
CA ASP A 44 8.60 16.04 -16.12
C ASP A 44 9.28 14.68 -16.35
N LEU A 45 8.99 13.99 -17.46
CA LEU A 45 9.57 12.69 -17.79
C LEU A 45 11.03 12.77 -18.23
N LEU A 46 11.44 13.91 -18.82
CA LEU A 46 12.74 14.05 -19.51
C LEU A 46 13.85 14.61 -18.61
N VAL A 47 13.51 15.23 -17.47
CA VAL A 47 14.51 15.76 -16.52
C VAL A 47 15.19 14.65 -15.71
N CYS A 48 14.54 13.49 -15.54
CA CYS A 48 15.14 12.35 -14.85
C CYS A 48 16.15 11.54 -15.70
N THR A 49 16.26 11.79 -17.01
CA THR A 49 17.22 11.12 -17.89
C THR A 49 18.61 11.77 -17.87
N GLN A 50 19.21 11.93 -16.69
CA GLN A 50 20.66 12.05 -16.57
C GLN A 50 21.28 10.69 -16.27
N MET A 51 21.50 9.95 -17.36
CA MET A 51 22.57 8.99 -17.60
C MET A 51 23.30 8.46 -16.34
N ASN A 52 22.82 7.33 -15.81
CA ASN A 52 23.75 6.31 -15.33
C ASN A 52 23.14 4.90 -15.43
N GLN A 53 23.79 4.10 -16.29
CA GLN A 53 23.75 2.63 -16.37
C GLN A 53 22.40 1.95 -16.63
N THR A 54 22.25 1.53 -17.88
CA THR A 54 21.42 0.41 -18.30
C THR A 54 21.77 -0.87 -17.53
N GLN A 55 21.01 -1.22 -16.50
CA GLN A 55 20.85 -2.61 -16.02
C GLN A 55 19.65 -2.73 -15.07
N SER A 56 19.20 -3.97 -14.83
CA SER A 56 18.18 -4.33 -13.83
C SER A 56 16.71 -4.01 -14.13
N ALA A 57 16.20 -4.49 -15.27
CA ALA A 57 14.82 -5.03 -15.31
C ALA A 57 14.66 -6.25 -14.35
N SER A 58 15.78 -6.81 -13.88
CA SER A 58 15.92 -7.83 -12.85
C SER A 58 15.94 -7.28 -11.40
N GLN A 59 15.17 -6.23 -11.09
CA GLN A 59 14.93 -5.85 -9.69
C GLN A 59 14.20 -6.99 -8.98
N ASN A 60 14.99 -7.82 -8.28
CA ASN A 60 14.60 -9.09 -7.68
C ASN A 60 13.22 -9.03 -7.02
N VAL A 61 12.38 -10.05 -7.25
CA VAL A 61 11.07 -10.14 -6.58
C VAL A 61 11.24 -10.02 -5.06
N PHE A 62 12.32 -10.61 -4.53
CA PHE A 62 12.79 -10.46 -3.15
C PHE A 62 12.96 -9.01 -2.68
N HIS A 63 13.51 -8.10 -3.49
CA HIS A 63 13.68 -6.70 -3.11
C HIS A 63 12.32 -5.98 -2.98
N ARG A 64 11.37 -6.30 -3.87
CA ARG A 64 9.96 -5.89 -3.76
C ARG A 64 9.22 -6.64 -2.63
N LEU A 65 9.75 -7.76 -2.15
CA LEU A 65 9.24 -8.46 -0.97
C LEU A 65 9.66 -7.75 0.32
N VAL A 66 10.96 -7.51 0.52
CA VAL A 66 11.54 -6.88 1.73
C VAL A 66 10.99 -5.47 2.02
N ARG A 67 10.58 -4.71 1.00
CA ARG A 67 9.99 -3.36 1.18
C ARG A 67 8.65 -3.30 1.95
N ARG A 68 7.94 -4.41 2.20
CA ARG A 68 6.68 -4.38 2.97
C ARG A 68 6.92 -4.83 4.40
N MET A 69 6.73 -3.90 5.35
CA MET A 69 6.83 -4.12 6.79
C MET A 69 5.93 -5.24 7.34
N THR A 70 4.90 -5.68 6.59
CA THR A 70 3.94 -6.71 6.99
C THR A 70 4.32 -8.12 6.52
N ARG A 71 5.64 -8.38 6.50
CA ARG A 71 6.25 -9.65 6.09
C ARG A 71 7.31 -10.09 7.09
N PHE A 72 7.50 -11.40 7.19
CA PHE A 72 8.64 -12.00 7.88
C PHE A 72 8.91 -13.41 7.35
N PHE A 73 10.17 -13.84 7.45
CA PHE A 73 10.55 -15.23 7.18
C PHE A 73 10.41 -16.06 8.45
N VAL A 74 10.17 -17.36 8.28
CA VAL A 74 10.17 -18.35 9.37
C VAL A 74 11.15 -19.49 9.08
N THR A 75 11.58 -20.18 10.15
CA THR A 75 12.51 -21.31 10.10
C THR A 75 11.82 -22.68 10.02
N THR A 76 10.49 -22.73 10.16
CA THR A 76 9.69 -23.96 10.18
C THR A 76 9.25 -24.43 8.81
N ARG A 77 8.84 -25.70 8.69
CA ARG A 77 8.22 -26.28 7.49
C ARG A 77 6.85 -25.66 7.19
N TRP A 78 6.34 -25.84 5.97
CA TRP A 78 5.11 -25.21 5.49
C TRP A 78 3.88 -25.60 6.32
N ASP A 79 3.66 -26.90 6.53
CA ASP A 79 2.53 -27.42 7.33
C ASP A 79 2.56 -26.91 8.76
N ASP A 80 3.74 -26.90 9.38
CA ASP A 80 3.92 -26.47 10.77
C ASP A 80 3.77 -24.97 10.92
N THR A 81 4.20 -24.19 9.92
CA THR A 81 3.96 -22.74 9.84
C THR A 81 2.47 -22.44 9.84
N ILE A 82 1.67 -23.16 9.04
CA ILE A 82 0.21 -22.98 9.00
C ILE A 82 -0.42 -23.35 10.35
N LYS A 83 -0.09 -24.51 10.93
CA LYS A 83 -0.60 -24.92 12.25
C LYS A 83 -0.28 -23.88 13.33
N ARG A 84 0.98 -23.41 13.40
CA ARG A 84 1.45 -22.43 14.39
C ARG A 84 0.76 -21.07 14.23
N LEU A 85 0.58 -20.64 12.97
CA LEU A 85 -0.11 -19.40 12.63
C LEU A 85 -1.59 -19.45 13.01
N VAL A 86 -2.31 -20.51 12.63
CA VAL A 86 -3.74 -20.70 12.94
C VAL A 86 -3.96 -20.73 14.45
N ALA A 87 -3.23 -21.58 15.18
CA ALA A 87 -3.33 -21.65 16.64
C ALA A 87 -3.02 -20.31 17.33
N THR A 88 -2.11 -19.51 16.78
CA THR A 88 -1.80 -18.16 17.29
C THR A 88 -2.92 -17.16 17.01
N ILE A 89 -3.54 -17.20 15.83
CA ILE A 89 -4.68 -16.36 15.47
C ILE A 89 -5.88 -16.65 16.39
N GLU A 90 -6.15 -17.94 16.65
CA GLU A 90 -7.22 -18.40 17.54
C GLU A 90 -6.94 -18.00 19.00
N ARG A 91 -5.72 -18.22 19.50
CA ARG A 91 -5.28 -17.77 20.84
C ARG A 91 -5.38 -16.24 21.03
N LEU A 92 -5.27 -15.46 19.95
CA LEU A 92 -5.45 -14.01 19.97
C LEU A 92 -6.93 -13.56 19.90
N GLY A 93 -7.88 -14.51 19.81
CA GLY A 93 -9.31 -14.23 19.74
C GLY A 93 -9.77 -13.69 18.38
N PHE A 94 -9.06 -14.03 17.30
CA PHE A 94 -9.42 -13.63 15.94
C PHE A 94 -10.10 -14.78 15.20
N GLY A 95 -11.09 -14.46 14.37
CA GLY A 95 -11.74 -15.46 13.51
C GLY A 95 -10.81 -15.86 12.36
N CYS A 96 -10.54 -17.15 12.23
CA CYS A 96 -9.65 -17.72 11.22
C CYS A 96 -10.43 -18.55 10.20
N LYS A 97 -10.04 -18.48 8.91
CA LYS A 97 -10.43 -19.46 7.90
C LYS A 97 -9.22 -19.80 7.03
N VAL A 98 -8.77 -21.05 7.09
CA VAL A 98 -7.78 -21.58 6.14
C VAL A 98 -8.48 -21.78 4.79
N GLY A 99 -7.83 -21.35 3.72
CA GLY A 99 -8.20 -21.63 2.34
C GLY A 99 -7.05 -22.31 1.60
N ASP A 100 -7.33 -22.74 0.37
CA ASP A 100 -6.40 -23.50 -0.45
C ASP A 100 -5.13 -22.72 -0.79
N GLY A 101 -4.05 -23.44 -1.10
CA GLY A 101 -2.79 -22.84 -1.54
C GLY A 101 -2.07 -21.99 -0.48
N GLY A 102 -2.24 -22.30 0.81
CA GLY A 102 -1.52 -21.62 1.89
C GLY A 102 -2.01 -20.19 2.14
N VAL A 103 -3.31 -19.94 1.96
CA VAL A 103 -3.93 -18.62 2.21
C VAL A 103 -4.82 -18.70 3.45
N VAL A 104 -4.39 -18.05 4.53
CA VAL A 104 -5.18 -17.93 5.76
C VAL A 104 -5.90 -16.59 5.77
N THR A 105 -7.23 -16.59 5.89
CA THR A 105 -8.04 -15.39 6.04
C THR A 105 -8.29 -15.13 7.53
N ILE A 106 -7.89 -13.96 8.00
CA ILE A 106 -8.04 -13.49 9.38
C ILE A 106 -9.10 -12.40 9.42
N SER A 107 -10.00 -12.50 10.39
CA SER A 107 -11.08 -11.54 10.64
C SER A 107 -11.12 -11.15 12.12
N THR A 108 -11.29 -9.87 12.40
CA THR A 108 -11.41 -9.35 13.76
C THR A 108 -12.23 -8.06 13.77
N VAL A 109 -12.55 -7.57 14.97
CA VAL A 109 -13.31 -6.34 15.18
C VAL A 109 -12.42 -5.35 15.91
N ASP A 110 -12.26 -4.16 15.35
CA ASP A 110 -11.52 -3.06 15.97
C ASP A 110 -12.28 -2.46 17.17
N ARG A 111 -11.58 -1.70 18.02
CA ARG A 111 -12.13 -0.92 19.14
C ARG A 111 -13.32 -0.04 18.73
N ARG A 112 -13.34 0.44 17.47
CA ARG A 112 -14.45 1.21 16.88
C ARG A 112 -15.65 0.35 16.42
N LYS A 113 -15.69 -0.94 16.78
CA LYS A 113 -16.64 -1.97 16.30
C LYS A 113 -16.66 -2.17 14.78
N LEU A 114 -15.61 -1.73 14.07
CA LEU A 114 -15.46 -1.90 12.62
C LEU A 114 -14.81 -3.25 12.30
N ARG A 115 -15.27 -3.92 11.25
CA ARG A 115 -14.65 -5.18 10.79
C ARG A 115 -13.31 -4.92 10.10
N LEU A 116 -12.30 -5.68 10.54
CA LEU A 116 -10.96 -5.74 9.98
C LEU A 116 -10.74 -7.14 9.41
N VAL A 117 -10.40 -7.23 8.12
CA VAL A 117 -10.15 -8.50 7.42
C VAL A 117 -8.84 -8.39 6.65
N PHE A 118 -7.97 -9.36 6.81
CA PHE A 118 -6.69 -9.45 6.11
C PHE A 118 -6.32 -10.91 5.84
N LYS A 119 -5.44 -11.14 4.88
CA LYS A 119 -4.98 -12.48 4.50
C LYS A 119 -3.49 -12.63 4.75
N ALA A 120 -3.08 -13.76 5.30
CA ALA A 120 -1.70 -14.22 5.32
C ALA A 120 -1.50 -15.21 4.17
N TYR A 121 -0.44 -15.00 3.39
CA TYR A 121 0.00 -15.89 2.33
C TYR A 121 1.29 -16.57 2.79
N ILE A 122 1.31 -17.89 2.86
CA ILE A 122 2.49 -18.70 3.17
C ILE A 122 3.15 -19.08 1.85
N ILE A 123 4.30 -18.49 1.56
CA ILE A 123 5.01 -18.63 0.27
C ILE A 123 6.35 -19.29 0.54
N GLU A 124 6.62 -20.42 -0.10
CA GLU A 124 7.94 -21.06 -0.07
C GLU A 124 8.85 -20.43 -1.15
N MET A 125 10.08 -20.10 -0.78
CA MET A 125 11.09 -19.47 -1.63
C MET A 125 12.49 -19.98 -1.23
N ASP A 126 13.17 -20.69 -2.12
CA ASP A 126 14.55 -21.16 -1.96
C ASP A 126 14.81 -21.87 -0.60
N GLY A 127 13.91 -22.78 -0.22
CA GLY A 127 13.97 -23.54 1.04
C GLY A 127 13.65 -22.72 2.31
N LYS A 128 13.24 -21.46 2.17
CA LYS A 128 12.74 -20.60 3.26
C LYS A 128 11.26 -20.30 3.06
N ILE A 129 10.57 -20.00 4.16
CA ILE A 129 9.14 -19.67 4.11
C ILE A 129 8.93 -18.20 4.47
N LEU A 130 8.24 -17.48 3.59
CA LEU A 130 7.82 -16.10 3.76
C LEU A 130 6.33 -16.05 4.10
N VAL A 131 5.99 -15.38 5.21
CA VAL A 131 4.60 -15.10 5.56
C VAL A 131 4.29 -13.64 5.19
N ASP A 132 3.41 -13.43 4.21
CA ASP A 132 3.03 -12.12 3.68
C ASP A 132 1.60 -11.74 4.10
N PHE A 133 1.46 -10.77 4.98
CA PHE A 133 0.15 -10.27 5.42
C PHE A 133 -0.30 -9.11 4.52
N ARG A 134 -1.53 -9.21 4.00
CA ARG A 134 -2.17 -8.21 3.13
C ARG A 134 -3.55 -7.83 3.66
N LEU A 135 -3.76 -6.54 3.90
CA LEU A 135 -5.07 -5.98 4.20
C LEU A 135 -6.07 -6.30 3.08
N SER A 136 -7.29 -6.70 3.46
CA SER A 136 -8.41 -6.91 2.52
C SER A 136 -9.54 -5.89 2.76
N LYS A 137 -9.93 -5.64 4.02
CA LYS A 137 -10.94 -4.64 4.41
C LYS A 137 -10.61 -4.06 5.80
N GLY A 138 -10.90 -2.79 6.04
CA GLY A 138 -10.73 -2.13 7.35
C GLY A 138 -9.55 -1.15 7.43
N CYS A 139 -9.20 -0.70 8.64
CA CYS A 139 -8.19 0.33 8.85
C CYS A 139 -6.74 -0.21 8.72
N GLY A 140 -5.91 0.45 7.91
CA GLY A 140 -4.51 0.07 7.68
C GLY A 140 -3.57 0.22 8.87
N LEU A 141 -3.87 1.13 9.82
CA LEU A 141 -3.07 1.27 11.05
C LEU A 141 -3.38 0.15 12.04
N GLU A 142 -4.65 -0.19 12.23
CA GLU A 142 -5.03 -1.35 13.05
C GLU A 142 -4.51 -2.66 12.44
N PHE A 143 -4.60 -2.83 11.12
CA PHE A 143 -3.96 -3.95 10.44
C PHE A 143 -2.48 -4.10 10.80
N LYS A 144 -1.69 -3.02 10.74
CA LYS A 144 -0.27 -3.05 11.12
C LYS A 144 -0.08 -3.39 12.61
N ARG A 145 -0.92 -2.85 13.51
CA ARG A 145 -0.89 -3.18 14.96
C ARG A 145 -1.17 -4.66 15.20
N ARG A 146 -2.19 -5.24 14.54
CA ARG A 146 -2.51 -6.68 14.66
C ARG A 146 -1.42 -7.55 14.05
N PHE A 147 -0.84 -7.15 12.91
CA PHE A 147 0.32 -7.83 12.32
C PHE A 147 1.51 -7.88 13.29
N ILE A 148 1.87 -6.74 13.92
CA ILE A 148 2.96 -6.70 14.90
C ILE A 148 2.69 -7.67 16.05
N LYS A 149 1.48 -7.62 16.65
CA LYS A 149 1.08 -8.53 17.74
C LYS A 149 1.12 -10.02 17.35
N ILE A 150 0.76 -10.36 16.10
CA ILE A 150 0.85 -11.73 15.58
C ILE A 150 2.33 -12.14 15.39
N LYS A 151 3.17 -11.24 14.85
CA LYS A 151 4.60 -11.49 14.65
C LYS A 151 5.35 -11.68 15.98
N GLU A 152 5.06 -10.85 16.98
CA GLU A 152 5.57 -10.99 18.36
C GLU A 152 5.13 -12.34 18.96
N SER A 153 3.87 -12.73 18.72
CA SER A 153 3.32 -14.02 19.18
C SER A 153 3.89 -15.26 18.46
N LEU A 154 4.74 -15.08 17.44
CA LEU A 154 5.41 -16.11 16.64
C LEU A 154 6.94 -15.92 16.65
N GLU A 155 7.48 -15.13 17.58
CA GLU A 155 8.89 -14.73 17.58
C GLU A 155 9.87 -15.91 17.61
N ASP A 156 9.43 -17.05 18.13
CA ASP A 156 10.15 -18.31 18.27
C ASP A 156 10.39 -19.01 16.94
N ILE A 157 9.47 -18.86 15.97
CA ILE A 157 9.63 -19.37 14.60
C ILE A 157 10.08 -18.31 13.60
N VAL A 158 10.02 -17.01 13.95
CA VAL A 158 10.47 -15.91 13.10
C VAL A 158 11.99 -15.94 12.95
N LEU A 159 12.47 -15.92 11.71
CA LEU A 159 13.89 -15.84 11.40
C LEU A 159 14.47 -14.50 11.90
N ARG A 160 15.18 -14.53 13.02
CA ARG A 160 15.92 -13.40 13.58
C ARG A 160 17.26 -13.24 12.88
N GLY A 161 17.35 -12.24 12.02
CA GLY A 161 18.57 -11.81 11.35
C GLY A 161 18.33 -10.49 10.62
N PRO A 162 19.38 -9.87 10.06
CA PRO A 162 19.21 -8.71 9.20
C PRO A 162 18.25 -9.05 8.06
N THR A 163 17.14 -8.33 7.93
CA THR A 163 16.23 -8.48 6.77
C THR A 163 16.84 -7.98 5.45
N THR A 164 18.05 -7.43 5.52
CA THR A 164 18.99 -7.31 4.40
C THR A 164 19.55 -8.68 4.06
N TRP A 165 18.97 -9.33 3.05
CA TRP A 165 19.72 -10.34 2.28
C TRP A 165 21.01 -9.70 1.73
N PRO A 166 22.11 -10.44 1.54
CA PRO A 166 23.34 -9.90 0.97
C PRO A 166 23.06 -9.28 -0.41
N ILE A 167 23.24 -7.97 -0.54
CA ILE A 167 22.93 -7.22 -1.77
C ILE A 167 23.97 -7.49 -2.89
N ALA A 168 25.09 -8.14 -2.57
CA ALA A 168 26.16 -8.44 -3.53
C ALA A 168 26.84 -9.80 -3.26
N ILE A 169 26.37 -10.85 -3.93
CA ILE A 169 27.23 -11.95 -4.42
C ILE A 169 26.73 -12.33 -5.84
N ALA A 170 26.92 -11.40 -6.79
CA ALA A 170 26.96 -11.75 -8.20
C ALA A 170 28.41 -12.13 -8.53
N THR A 171 28.65 -13.40 -8.78
CA THR A 171 29.98 -13.95 -9.06
C THR A 171 30.51 -13.43 -10.40
N ASN A 172 31.52 -12.56 -10.36
CA ASN A 172 32.45 -12.38 -11.49
C ASN A 172 33.75 -13.13 -11.17
N THR A 173 33.66 -14.45 -11.20
CA THR A 173 34.82 -15.33 -11.43
C THR A 173 34.73 -15.82 -12.87
N VAL A 174 35.46 -15.14 -13.75
CA VAL A 174 35.78 -15.58 -15.11
C VAL A 174 37.32 -15.57 -15.21
N PRO A 175 37.96 -16.57 -15.84
CA PRO A 175 39.41 -16.79 -15.75
C PRO A 175 40.28 -15.67 -16.32
#